data_AF-A0A381YHB1-F1
#
_entry.id   AF-A0A381YHB1-F1
#
_cell.length_a   1.000
_cell.length_b   1.000
_cell.length_c   1.000
_cell.angle_alpha   90.00
_cell.angle_beta   90.00
_cell.angle_gamma   90.00
#
_symmetry.space_group_name_H-M   'P 1'
#
loop_
_entity.id
_entity.type
_entity.pdbx_description
1 polymer ?
#
loop_
_entity_poly.entity_id
_entity_poly.type
_entity_poly.pdbx_seq_one_letter_code
_entity_poly.pdbx_strand_id
1 'polypeptide(L)' 'MKVGDKIKIDFAGKKKDALVFKFFPSSVYLKVDFENDKGKIVKRKLSQIENKKSTSNKEKKK' A
#
# COMPACT_ATOMS: atom_id res chain seq x y z
N MET A 1 5.65 7.79 5.67
CA MET A 1 4.95 7.92 4.36
C MET A 1 4.35 9.31 4.30
N LYS A 2 4.47 10.01 3.17
CA LYS A 2 3.84 11.33 2.94
C LYS A 2 2.63 11.20 2.01
N VAL A 3 1.73 12.18 2.05
CA VAL A 3 0.64 12.30 1.07
C VAL A 3 1.24 12.61 -0.30
N GLY A 4 0.87 11.85 -1.32
CA GLY A 4 1.45 11.93 -2.67
C GLY A 4 2.42 10.79 -3.01
N ASP A 5 2.90 10.02 -2.03
CA ASP A 5 3.78 8.89 -2.28
C ASP A 5 3.04 7.79 -3.06
N LYS A 6 3.68 7.27 -4.11
CA LYS A 6 3.25 6.04 -4.78
C LYS A 6 3.88 4.84 -4.06
N ILE A 7 3.06 3.94 -3.57
CA ILE A 7 3.45 2.71 -2.89
C ILE A 7 2.80 1.50 -3.58
N LYS A 8 3.48 0.36 -3.57
CA LYS A 8 2.87 -0.92 -3.96
C LYS A 8 2.26 -1.57 -2.75
N ILE A 9 0.96 -1.82 -2.80
CA ILE A 9 0.25 -2.56 -1.76
C ILE A 9 -0.15 -3.94 -2.26
N ASP A 10 -0.18 -4.89 -1.34
CA ASP A 10 -0.84 -6.17 -1.58
C ASP A 10 -2.33 -6.01 -1.27
N PHE A 11 -3.16 -6.10 -2.30
CA PHE A 11 -4.61 -6.01 -2.20
C PHE A 11 -5.24 -7.25 -2.85
N ALA A 12 -5.91 -8.06 -2.03
CA ALA A 12 -6.51 -9.33 -2.45
C ALA A 12 -5.51 -10.31 -3.11
N GLY A 13 -4.28 -10.40 -2.58
CA GLY A 13 -3.23 -11.28 -3.10
C GLY A 13 -2.58 -10.82 -4.40
N LYS A 14 -2.95 -9.63 -4.90
CA LYS A 14 -2.32 -8.98 -6.06
C LYS A 14 -1.59 -7.73 -5.60
N LYS A 15 -0.39 -7.51 -6.12
CA LYS A 15 0.32 -6.23 -5.96
C LYS A 15 -0.33 -5.20 -6.86
N LYS A 16 -0.77 -4.10 -6.29
CA LYS A 16 -1.34 -2.95 -6.99
C LYS A 16 -0.60 -1.69 -6.59
N ASP A 17 -0.47 -0.79 -7.55
CA ASP A 17 0.06 0.55 -7.31
C ASP A 17 -1.01 1.40 -6.64
N ALA A 18 -0.60 2.13 -5.60
CA ALA A 18 -1.48 2.98 -4.82
C ALA A 18 -0.79 4.28 -4.48
N LEU A 19 -1.55 5.37 -4.47
CA LEU A 19 -1.08 6.70 -4.13
C LEU A 19 -1.64 7.09 -2.77
N VAL A 20 -0.79 7.54 -1.85
CA VAL A 20 -1.23 7.99 -0.52
C VAL A 20 -2.04 9.27 -0.69
N PHE A 21 -3.36 9.17 -0.58
CA PHE A 21 -4.27 10.30 -0.75
C PHE A 21 -4.42 11.11 0.54
N LYS A 22 -4.49 10.43 1.68
CA LYS A 22 -4.57 11.09 2.99
C LYS A 22 -3.83 10.27 4.04
N PHE A 23 -2.98 10.94 4.80
CA PHE A 23 -2.19 10.33 5.86
C PHE A 23 -2.74 10.80 7.21
N PHE A 24 -3.10 9.85 8.08
CA PHE A 24 -3.45 10.10 9.47
C PHE A 24 -2.53 9.29 10.37
N PRO A 25 -2.35 9.69 11.65
CA PRO A 25 -1.48 8.99 12.59
C PRO A 25 -1.85 7.51 12.78
N SER A 26 -3.15 7.18 12.72
CA SER A 26 -3.66 5.83 12.94
C SER A 26 -4.05 5.09 11.66
N SER A 27 -4.30 5.82 10.57
CA SER A 27 -4.90 5.29 9.35
C SER A 27 -4.35 5.99 8.11
N VAL A 28 -4.28 5.26 7.01
CA VAL A 28 -3.88 5.80 5.73
C VAL A 28 -4.99 5.55 4.71
N TYR A 29 -5.23 6.54 3.87
CA TYR A 29 -6.14 6.46 2.74
C TYR A 29 -5.30 6.37 1.48
N LEU A 30 -5.46 5.27 0.76
CA LEU A 30 -4.71 4.93 -0.43
C LEU A 30 -5.66 4.97 -1.62
N LYS A 31 -5.35 5.79 -2.61
CA LYS A 31 -6.00 5.75 -3.92
C LYS A 31 -5.34 4.66 -4.72
N VAL A 32 -6.01 3.53 -4.88
CA VAL A 32 -5.46 2.36 -5.58
C VAL A 32 -5.83 2.46 -7.06
N ASP A 33 -4.86 2.21 -7.93
CA ASP A 33 -5.11 2.17 -9.37
C ASP A 33 -5.61 0.77 -9.75
N PHE A 34 -6.93 0.60 -9.75
CA PHE A 34 -7.57 -0.60 -10.29
C PHE A 34 -7.88 -0.36 -11.76
N GLU A 35 -7.54 -1.32 -12.63
CA GLU A 35 -7.79 -1.23 -14.07
C GLU A 35 -9.27 -0.94 -14.40
N ASN A 36 -10.18 -1.53 -13.63
CA ASN A 36 -11.63 -1.39 -13.81
C ASN A 36 -12.29 -0.38 -12.85
N ASP A 37 -11.55 0.21 -11.90
CA ASP A 37 -12.10 1.09 -10.85
C ASP A 37 -11.04 2.14 -10.46
N LYS A 38 -10.67 2.96 -11.45
CA LYS A 38 -9.59 3.94 -11.36
C LYS A 38 -9.98 5.03 -10.36
N GLY A 39 -9.38 4.96 -9.16
CA GLY A 39 -9.53 5.98 -8.14
C GLY A 39 -10.26 5.55 -6.87
N LYS A 40 -10.57 4.26 -6.74
CA LYS A 40 -11.06 3.68 -5.49
C LYS A 40 -10.14 4.02 -4.32
N ILE A 41 -10.72 4.56 -3.26
CA ILE A 41 -9.99 4.93 -2.04
C ILE A 41 -10.15 3.82 -1.02
N VAL A 42 -9.04 3.22 -0.62
CA VAL A 42 -8.99 2.17 0.40
C VAL A 42 -8.44 2.78 1.69
N LYS A 43 -9.24 2.71 2.76
CA LYS A 43 -8.78 3.03 4.11
C LYS A 43 -8.08 1.81 4.71
N ARG A 44 -6.88 2.00 5.24
CA ARG A 44 -6.14 0.97 6.00
C ARG A 44 -5.61 1.56 7.29
N LYS A 45 -5.50 0.73 8.33
CA LYS A 45 -4.79 1.12 9.56
C LYS A 45 -3.29 1.16 9.27
N LEU A 46 -2.61 2.16 9.82
CA LEU A 46 -1.16 2.29 9.68
C LEU A 46 -0.45 1.02 10.17
N SER A 47 -0.91 0.47 11.30
CA SER A 47 -0.39 -0.78 11.87
C SER A 47 -0.46 -1.97 10.92
N GLN A 48 -1.42 -2.03 9.99
CA GLN A 48 -1.52 -3.13 9.01
C GLN A 48 -0.56 -2.95 7.83
N ILE A 49 -0.13 -1.71 7.57
CA ILE A 49 0.86 -1.37 6.55
C ILE A 49 2.27 -1.53 7.13
N GLU A 50 2.51 -1.03 8.34
CA GLU A 50 3.80 -1.17 9.03
C GLU A 50 4.07 -2.58 9.57
N ASN A 51 3.05 -3.32 10.03
CA ASN A 51 3.25 -4.74 10.41
C ASN A 51 3.51 -5.66 9.21
N LYS A 52 3.56 -5.13 7.99
CA LYS A 52 4.28 -5.79 6.88
C LYS A 52 5.67 -5.15 6.73
N LYS A 53 6.47 -5.24 7.79
CA LYS A 53 7.91 -5.08 7.68
C LYS A 53 8.44 -6.27 6.87
N SER A 54 9.06 -5.94 5.73
CA SER A 54 10.10 -6.71 5.04
C SER A 54 9.80 -8.15 4.60
N THR A 55 9.28 -8.30 3.38
CA THR A 55 9.81 -9.32 2.46
C THR A 55 10.39 -8.62 1.22
N SER A 56 11.30 -7.69 1.45
CA SER A 56 12.42 -7.47 0.53
C SER A 56 13.57 -8.33 1.04
N ASN A 57 14.09 -9.19 0.16
CA ASN A 57 15.20 -10.12 0.33
C ASN A 57 14.88 -11.51 0.90
N LYS A 58 14.57 -12.45 0.00
CA LYS A 58 15.16 -13.79 0.07
C LYS A 58 15.93 -14.01 -1.23
N GLU A 59 17.10 -13.38 -1.27
CA GLU A 59 18.23 -13.77 -2.10
C GLU A 59 18.38 -15.30 -1.98
N LYS A 60 18.02 -16.04 -3.03
CA LYS A 60 18.37 -17.45 -3.14
C LYS A 60 19.86 -17.50 -3.45
N LYS A 61 20.68 -17.68 -2.42
CA LYS A 61 22.09 -18.03 -2.55
C LYS A 61 22.37 -19.26 -1.70
N LYS A 62 22.19 -20.44 -2.28
CA LYS A 62 23.11 -21.60 -2.34
C LYS A 62 22.41 -22.77 -2.98
#